data_AF-A0A845YTV7-F1
#
_entry.id   AF-A0A845YTV7-F1
#
_cell.length_a   1.000
_cell.length_b   1.000
_cell.length_c   1.000
_cell.angle_alpha   90.00
_cell.angle_beta   90.00
_cell.angle_gamma   90.00
#
_symmetry.space_group_name_H-M   'P 1'
#
loop_
_entity.id
_entity.type
_entity.pdbx_description
1 polymer ?
#
loop_
_entity_poly.entity_id
_entity_poly.type
_entity_poly.pdbx_seq_one_letter_code
_entity_poly.pdbx_strand_id
1 'polypeptide(L)'
;MKLILEYKSVPTRMLEWFTLHPQSHGMSYWQHLKFAWSVAAQLVMSVTVFGLHGIVPAFKIPKSLDFEATIYYLECKNKEVEIYQVTPSS
;
A
#
# COMPACT_ATOMS: atom_id res chain seq x y z
N MET A 1 -21.64 47.86 -5.96
CA MET A 1 -20.19 47.65 -6.21
C MET A 1 -19.47 47.61 -4.86
N LYS A 2 -19.18 46.40 -4.36
CA LYS A 2 -18.28 46.15 -3.24
C LYS A 2 -17.66 44.77 -3.50
N LEU A 3 -16.43 44.77 -3.99
CA LEU A 3 -15.62 43.57 -4.22
C LEU A 3 -15.21 43.04 -2.84
N ILE A 4 -15.73 41.88 -2.45
CA ILE A 4 -15.22 41.12 -1.32
C ILE A 4 -14.50 39.92 -1.91
N LEU A 5 -13.19 39.88 -1.67
CA LEU A 5 -12.27 38.82 -2.04
C LEU A 5 -12.66 37.55 -1.26
N GLU A 6 -13.41 36.65 -1.89
CA GLU A 6 -13.64 35.33 -1.33
C GLU A 6 -12.48 34.42 -1.75
N TYR A 7 -11.51 34.34 -0.83
CA TYR A 7 -10.34 33.48 -0.86
C TYR A 7 -10.77 32.03 -1.19
N LYS A 8 -10.42 31.59 -2.40
CA LYS A 8 -10.67 30.23 -2.89
C LYS A 8 -9.88 29.26 -1.99
N SER A 9 -10.58 28.66 -1.03
CA SER A 9 -10.01 27.64 -0.15
C SER A 9 -9.44 26.51 -1.01
N VAL A 10 -8.14 26.27 -0.84
CA VAL A 10 -7.46 25.11 -1.41
C VAL A 10 -8.21 23.86 -0.93
N PRO A 11 -8.66 22.96 -1.82
CA PRO A 11 -9.43 21.81 -1.42
C PRO A 11 -8.57 20.91 -0.52
N THR A 12 -8.97 20.83 0.75
CA THR A 12 -8.48 19.98 1.84
C THR A 12 -8.70 18.48 1.58
N ARG A 13 -8.76 18.05 0.31
CA ARG A 13 -9.09 16.67 -0.08
C ARG A 13 -7.96 15.68 0.15
N MET A 14 -6.71 16.14 0.31
CA MET A 14 -5.59 15.22 0.54
C MET A 14 -5.46 14.75 1.98
N LEU A 15 -5.92 15.51 2.98
CA LEU A 15 -5.79 15.09 4.39
C LEU A 15 -6.81 14.00 4.79
N GLU A 16 -8.03 14.01 4.23
CA GLU A 16 -9.09 13.06 4.56
C GLU A 16 -8.75 11.60 4.20
N TRP A 17 -7.96 11.41 3.13
CA TRP A 17 -7.58 10.07 2.64
C TRP A 17 -6.64 9.36 3.62
N PHE A 18 -5.77 10.12 4.30
CA PHE A 18 -4.85 9.58 5.29
C PHE A 18 -5.54 9.23 6.61
N THR A 19 -6.65 9.91 6.94
CA THR A 19 -7.34 9.72 8.23
C THR A 19 -8.46 8.68 8.20
N LEU A 20 -9.12 8.44 7.05
CA LEU A 20 -10.22 7.47 6.97
C LEU A 20 -9.79 5.99 6.82
N HIS A 21 -8.63 5.72 6.22
CA HIS A 21 -8.26 4.37 5.79
C HIS A 21 -7.97 3.35 6.94
N PRO A 22 -7.43 3.73 8.12
CA PRO A 22 -7.22 2.78 9.21
C PRO A 22 -8.52 2.49 9.99
N GLN A 23 -9.36 3.52 10.18
CA GLN A 23 -10.54 3.43 11.05
C GLN A 23 -11.73 2.69 10.41
N SER A 24 -11.83 2.65 9.08
CA SER A 24 -12.93 1.97 8.38
C SER A 24 -12.82 0.43 8.39
N HIS A 25 -11.71 -0.14 8.85
CA HIS A 25 -11.39 -1.56 8.67
C HIS A 25 -11.25 -2.36 9.97
N GLY A 26 -11.57 -1.78 11.13
CA GLY A 26 -11.50 -2.49 12.42
C GLY A 26 -10.10 -2.97 12.82
N MET A 27 -9.05 -2.53 12.12
CA MET A 27 -7.66 -2.92 12.40
C MET A 27 -7.01 -1.95 13.37
N SER A 28 -6.19 -2.47 14.27
CA SER A 28 -5.28 -1.65 15.06
C SER A 28 -4.23 -0.98 14.15
N TYR A 29 -3.76 0.20 14.54
CA TYR A 29 -2.74 0.95 13.81
C TYR A 29 -1.47 0.11 13.53
N TRP A 30 -1.10 -0.76 14.49
CA TRP A 30 0.03 -1.68 14.36
C TRP A 30 -0.21 -2.78 13.33
N GLN A 31 -1.42 -3.31 13.21
CA GLN A 31 -1.76 -4.29 12.18
C GLN A 31 -1.72 -3.64 10.79
N HIS A 32 -2.27 -2.43 10.66
CA HIS A 32 -2.24 -1.70 9.40
C HIS A 32 -0.80 -1.36 8.98
N LEU A 33 0.03 -0.91 9.93
CA LEU A 33 1.44 -0.63 9.67
C LEU A 33 2.21 -1.89 9.26
N LYS A 34 2.01 -3.02 9.95
CA LYS A 34 2.64 -4.30 9.59
C LYS A 34 2.23 -4.77 8.20
N PHE A 35 0.94 -4.68 7.87
CA PHE A 35 0.43 -4.99 6.54
C PHE A 35 1.09 -4.11 5.48
N ALA A 36 1.00 -2.79 5.63
CA ALA A 36 1.54 -1.83 4.67
C ALA A 36 3.06 -2.00 4.48
N TRP A 37 3.79 -2.19 5.57
CA TRP A 37 5.23 -2.46 5.54
C TRP A 37 5.56 -3.76 4.79
N SER A 38 4.80 -4.82 5.02
CA SER A 38 5.04 -6.11 4.36
C SER A 38 4.85 -6.04 2.84
N VAL A 39 3.79 -5.34 2.39
CA VAL A 39 3.51 -5.08 0.97
C VAL A 39 4.60 -4.20 0.36
N ALA A 40 4.96 -3.10 1.02
CA ALA A 40 5.99 -2.20 0.55
C ALA A 40 7.36 -2.89 0.44
N ALA A 41 7.74 -3.69 1.43
CA ALA A 41 9.00 -4.43 1.43
C ALA A 41 9.07 -5.43 0.26
N GLN A 42 8.01 -6.20 0.02
CA GLN A 42 7.96 -7.13 -1.11
C GLN A 42 8.12 -6.41 -2.46
N LEU A 43 7.40 -5.30 -2.66
CA LEU A 43 7.47 -4.51 -3.89
C LEU A 43 8.86 -3.90 -4.10
N VAL A 44 9.45 -3.31 -3.06
CA VAL A 44 10.80 -2.73 -3.14
C VAL A 44 11.84 -3.81 -3.48
N MET A 45 11.76 -4.98 -2.84
CA MET A 45 12.68 -6.08 -3.14
C MET A 45 12.53 -6.59 -4.57
N SER A 46 11.28 -6.81 -5.02
CA SER A 46 11.02 -7.27 -6.40
C SER A 46 11.52 -6.25 -7.42
N VAL A 47 11.17 -4.97 -7.29
CA VAL A 47 11.63 -3.90 -8.21
C VAL A 47 13.15 -3.79 -8.21
N THR A 48 13.80 -3.88 -7.05
CA THR A 48 15.26 -3.83 -6.97
C THR A 48 15.90 -5.00 -7.73
N VAL A 49 15.40 -6.22 -7.52
CA VAL A 49 15.91 -7.42 -8.20
C VAL A 49 15.68 -7.36 -9.71
N PHE A 50 14.50 -6.94 -10.16
CA PHE A 50 14.21 -6.75 -11.58
C PHE A 50 15.08 -5.65 -12.20
N GLY A 51 15.29 -4.54 -11.49
CA GLY A 51 16.19 -3.48 -11.91
C GLY A 51 17.62 -3.96 -12.06
N LEU A 52 18.12 -4.73 -11.09
CA LEU A 52 19.46 -5.34 -11.16
C LEU A 52 19.57 -6.34 -12.32
N HIS A 53 18.55 -7.17 -12.55
CA HIS A 53 18.50 -8.08 -13.71
C HIS A 53 18.51 -7.31 -15.04
N GLY A 54 17.80 -6.18 -15.13
CA GLY A 54 17.79 -5.32 -16.32
C GLY A 54 19.15 -4.68 -16.61
N ILE A 55 19.93 -4.34 -15.59
CA ILE A 55 21.31 -3.81 -15.74
C ILE A 55 22.30 -4.94 -16.02
N VAL A 56 22.16 -6.08 -15.31
CA VAL A 56 23.04 -7.24 -15.39
C VAL A 56 22.19 -8.49 -15.65
N PRO A 57 21.97 -8.88 -16.91
CA PRO A 57 21.10 -10.02 -17.26
C PRO A 57 21.55 -11.37 -16.68
N ALA A 58 22.82 -11.50 -16.32
CA ALA A 58 23.35 -12.68 -15.64
C ALA A 58 22.85 -12.83 -14.19
N PHE A 59 22.33 -11.76 -13.59
CA PHE A 59 21.75 -11.78 -12.25
C PHE A 59 20.39 -12.49 -12.30
N LYS A 60 20.32 -13.71 -11.75
CA LYS A 60 19.06 -14.49 -11.75
C LYS A 60 18.08 -13.91 -10.75
N ILE A 61 16.83 -13.72 -11.19
CA ILE A 61 15.73 -13.32 -10.32
C ILE A 61 15.36 -14.53 -9.43
N PRO A 62 15.41 -14.40 -8.09
CA PRO A 62 14.91 -15.44 -7.20
C PRO A 62 13.41 -15.65 -7.44
N LYS A 63 12.96 -16.91 -7.47
CA LYS A 63 11.54 -17.25 -7.72
C LYS A 63 10.57 -16.56 -6.75
N SER A 64 10.99 -16.33 -5.50
CA SER A 64 10.14 -15.64 -4.51
C SER A 64 9.94 -14.14 -4.78
N LEU A 65 10.74 -13.56 -5.68
CA LEU A 65 10.72 -12.13 -6.03
C LEU A 65 10.40 -11.92 -7.51
N ASP A 66 10.09 -12.98 -8.25
CA ASP A 66 9.58 -12.86 -9.61
C ASP A 66 8.18 -12.24 -9.60
N PHE A 67 7.69 -11.94 -10.80
CA PHE A 67 6.46 -11.19 -10.97
C PHE A 67 5.24 -11.99 -10.51
N GLU A 68 5.18 -13.28 -10.83
CA GLU A 68 4.07 -14.16 -10.46
C GLU A 68 4.01 -14.36 -8.95
N ALA A 69 5.15 -14.64 -8.30
CA ALA A 69 5.23 -14.79 -6.85
C ALA A 69 4.88 -13.48 -6.12
N THR A 70 5.27 -12.33 -6.68
CA THR A 70 4.92 -11.03 -6.11
C THR A 70 3.43 -10.74 -6.23
N ILE A 71 2.80 -11.01 -7.38
CA ILE A 71 1.35 -10.89 -7.54
C ILE A 71 0.62 -11.80 -6.55
N TYR A 72 1.02 -13.08 -6.49
CA TYR A 72 0.43 -14.05 -5.57
C TYR A 72 0.53 -13.58 -4.12
N TYR A 73 1.70 -13.07 -3.70
CA TYR A 73 1.90 -12.52 -2.37
C TYR A 73 0.93 -11.36 -2.07
N LEU A 74 0.78 -10.42 -3.01
CA LEU A 74 -0.12 -9.27 -2.86
C LEU A 74 -1.58 -9.69 -2.78
N GLU A 75 -2.00 -10.66 -3.58
CA GLU A 75 -3.36 -11.22 -3.51
C GLU A 75 -3.63 -11.90 -2.17
N CYS A 76 -2.67 -12.69 -1.65
CA CYS A 76 -2.77 -13.29 -0.33
C CYS A 76 -2.90 -12.22 0.76
N LYS A 77 -2.08 -11.17 0.70
CA LYS A 77 -2.15 -10.05 1.66
C LYS A 77 -3.47 -9.29 1.56
N ASN A 78 -4.00 -9.07 0.35
CA ASN A 78 -5.29 -8.43 0.17
C ASN A 78 -6.43 -9.26 0.79
N LYS A 79 -6.41 -10.59 0.60
CA LYS A 79 -7.38 -11.50 1.22
C LYS A 79 -7.29 -11.52 2.75
N GLU A 80 -6.09 -11.43 3.32
CA GLU A 80 -5.93 -11.30 4.78
C GLU A 80 -6.69 -10.07 5.30
N VAL A 81 -6.60 -8.93 4.61
CA VAL A 81 -7.32 -7.70 4.97
C VAL A 81 -8.83 -7.87 4.89
N GLU A 82 -9.34 -8.50 3.83
CA GLU A 82 -10.77 -8.80 3.66
C GLU A 82 -11.31 -9.66 4.81
N ILE A 83 -10.54 -10.65 5.28
CA ILE A 83 -10.93 -11.51 6.41
C ILE A 83 -11.07 -10.70 7.71
N TYR A 84 -10.13 -9.79 8.00
CA TYR A 84 -10.21 -8.92 9.18
C TYR A 84 -11.44 -8.00 9.16
N GLN A 85 -11.90 -7.59 7.98
CA GLN A 85 -13.12 -6.79 7.84
C GLN A 85 -14.39 -7.57 8.17
N VAL A 86 -14.39 -8.89 7.94
CA VAL A 86 -15.55 -9.77 8.17
C VAL A 86 -15.59 -10.29 9.62
N THR A 87 -14.44 -10.46 10.27
CA THR A 87 -14.36 -10.90 11.67
C THR A 87 -13.54 -9.89 12.50
N PRO A 88 -14.16 -8.80 12.98
CA PRO A 88 -13.48 -7.91 13.92
C PRO A 88 -13.16 -8.70 15.19
N SER A 89 -11.87 -8.79 15.52
CA SER A 89 -11.41 -9.42 16.76
C SER A 89 -12.04 -8.69 17.94
N SER A 90 -12.79 -9.45 18.76
CA SER A 90 -13.48 -9.02 19.97
C SER A 90 -12.53 -8.61 21.09
#